data_AF-A0A7H8R234-F1
#
_entry.id   AF-A0A7H8R234-F1
#
_cell.length_a   1.000
_cell.length_b   1.000
_cell.length_c   1.000
_cell.angle_alpha   90.00
_cell.angle_beta   90.00
_cell.angle_gamma   90.00
#
_symmetry.space_group_name_H-M   'P 1'
#
loop_
_entity.id
_entity.type
_entity.pdbx_description
1 polymer ?
#
loop_
_entity_poly.entity_id
_entity_poly.type
_entity_poly.pdbx_seq_one_letter_code
_entity_poly.pdbx_strand_id
1 'polypeptide(L)'
;MPLSLDQRIDAVSNELQSIGRLVAEDENARKKVLGIVTKAVADFETPVETVWKMIMSPHAPSALMVLIRMGVVAKLAEAKQPMKAKDLAIVSGAAELLIIRMMRPLVALGVFTETEPHTYTSTPISEVLTTPPLLGGYQFM
;
A
#
# COMPACT_ATOMS: atom_id res chain seq x y z
N MET A 1 -15.22 -2.33 38.58
CA MET A 1 -15.43 -1.04 37.87
C MET A 1 -15.45 -1.32 36.38
N PRO A 2 -16.30 -0.66 35.58
CA PRO A 2 -16.25 -0.78 34.12
C PRO A 2 -14.90 -0.27 33.58
N LEU A 3 -14.42 -0.89 32.49
CA LEU A 3 -13.20 -0.45 31.79
C LEU A 3 -13.31 1.00 31.33
N SER A 4 -12.23 1.77 31.43
CA SER A 4 -12.12 3.10 30.82
C SER A 4 -12.17 3.03 29.29
N LEU A 5 -12.37 4.16 28.62
CA LEU A 5 -12.38 4.21 27.15
C LEU A 5 -11.04 3.75 26.56
N ASP A 6 -9.92 4.22 27.10
CA ASP A 6 -8.58 3.83 26.64
C ASP A 6 -8.35 2.32 26.82
N GLN A 7 -8.76 1.76 27.97
CA GLN A 7 -8.68 0.32 28.23
C GLN A 7 -9.53 -0.50 27.24
N ARG A 8 -10.66 0.05 26.77
CA ARG A 8 -11.49 -0.60 25.73
C ARG A 8 -10.82 -0.53 24.36
N ILE A 9 -10.20 0.59 24.01
CA ILE A 9 -9.45 0.74 22.75
C ILE A 9 -8.28 -0.24 22.71
N ASP A 10 -7.51 -0.33 23.79
CA ASP A 10 -6.40 -1.27 23.91
C ASP A 10 -6.87 -2.73 23.84
N ALA A 11 -7.99 -3.06 24.47
CA ALA A 11 -8.58 -4.39 24.39
C ALA A 11 -8.96 -4.77 22.96
N VAL A 12 -9.55 -3.86 22.19
CA VAL A 12 -9.89 -4.10 20.77
C VAL A 12 -8.63 -4.32 19.94
N SER A 13 -7.58 -3.52 20.15
CA SER A 13 -6.29 -3.70 19.47
C SER A 13 -5.69 -5.09 19.72
N ASN A 14 -5.66 -5.51 20.99
CA ASN A 14 -5.15 -6.83 21.38
C ASN A 14 -5.97 -7.98 20.79
N GLU A 15 -7.30 -7.86 20.80
CA GLU A 15 -8.19 -8.87 20.23
C GLU A 15 -7.99 -9.00 18.71
N LEU A 16 -7.89 -7.89 17.98
CA LEU A 16 -7.63 -7.91 16.54
C LEU A 16 -6.27 -8.54 16.20
N GLN A 17 -5.23 -8.28 17.00
CA GLN A 17 -3.93 -8.94 16.83
C GLN A 17 -4.01 -10.46 17.08
N SER A 18 -4.77 -10.89 18.08
CA SER A 18 -5.02 -12.30 18.38
C SER A 18 -5.77 -12.99 17.23
N ILE A 19 -6.88 -12.41 16.80
CA ILE A 19 -7.71 -12.89 15.68
C ILE A 19 -6.86 -13.02 14.41
N GLY A 20 -6.02 -12.02 14.11
CA GLY A 20 -5.15 -12.03 12.94
C GLY A 20 -4.25 -13.28 12.85
N ARG A 21 -3.80 -13.81 13.98
CA ARG A 21 -3.01 -15.06 14.03
C ARG A 21 -3.88 -16.30 13.82
N LEU A 22 -5.10 -16.31 14.37
CA LEU A 22 -6.01 -17.46 14.30
C LEU A 22 -6.62 -17.66 12.91
N VAL A 23 -6.80 -16.58 12.14
CA VAL A 23 -7.40 -16.65 10.80
C VAL A 23 -6.39 -16.86 9.67
N ALA A 24 -5.10 -17.01 9.98
CA ALA A 24 -4.03 -17.03 8.98
C ALA A 24 -4.19 -18.14 7.93
N GLU A 25 -4.79 -19.28 8.30
CA GLU A 25 -4.96 -20.45 7.43
C GLU A 25 -6.43 -20.68 6.99
N ASP A 26 -7.38 -19.89 7.52
CA ASP A 26 -8.80 -19.99 7.16
C ASP A 26 -9.24 -18.74 6.37
N GLU A 27 -9.29 -18.90 5.05
CA GLU A 27 -9.65 -17.83 4.12
C GLU A 27 -11.07 -17.29 4.34
N ASN A 28 -12.02 -18.13 4.77
CA ASN A 28 -13.38 -17.69 5.05
C ASN A 28 -13.42 -16.85 6.32
N ALA A 29 -12.73 -17.30 7.38
CA ALA A 29 -12.58 -16.52 8.61
C ALA A 29 -11.84 -15.20 8.35
N ARG A 30 -10.75 -15.22 7.57
CA ARG A 30 -9.99 -14.03 7.16
C ARG A 30 -10.88 -13.01 6.46
N LYS A 31 -11.67 -13.43 5.46
CA LYS A 31 -12.62 -12.56 4.75
C LYS A 31 -13.67 -11.97 5.68
N LYS A 32 -14.20 -12.77 6.60
CA LYS A 32 -15.22 -12.32 7.58
C LYS A 32 -14.66 -11.22 8.48
N VAL A 33 -13.46 -11.41 9.03
CA VAL A 33 -12.79 -10.40 9.87
C VAL A 33 -12.49 -9.13 9.06
N LEU A 34 -11.96 -9.28 7.84
CA LEU A 34 -11.67 -8.14 6.97
C LEU A 34 -12.93 -7.31 6.65
N GLY A 35 -14.08 -7.98 6.42
CA GLY A 35 -15.36 -7.30 6.21
C GLY A 35 -15.82 -6.51 7.43
N ILE A 36 -15.65 -7.07 8.63
CA ILE A 36 -15.99 -6.40 9.90
C ILE A 36 -15.11 -5.17 10.11
N VAL A 37 -13.79 -5.30 9.93
CA VAL A 37 -12.84 -4.19 10.11
C VAL A 37 -13.09 -3.08 9.09
N THR A 38 -13.29 -3.44 7.82
CA THR A 38 -13.60 -2.46 6.77
C THR A 38 -14.87 -1.67 7.09
N LYS A 39 -15.91 -2.34 7.61
CA LYS A 39 -17.14 -1.68 8.05
C LYS A 39 -16.90 -0.77 9.25
N ALA A 40 -16.16 -1.23 10.25
CA ALA A 40 -15.84 -0.43 11.43
C ALA A 40 -15.03 0.84 11.06
N VAL A 41 -14.10 0.75 10.11
CA VAL A 41 -13.38 1.91 9.59
C VAL A 41 -14.36 2.94 9.01
N ALA A 42 -15.35 2.51 8.23
CA ALA A 42 -16.37 3.40 7.70
C ALA A 42 -17.25 4.06 8.78
N ASP A 43 -17.45 3.40 9.92
CA ASP A 43 -18.19 3.96 11.06
C ASP A 43 -17.40 5.04 11.83
N PHE A 44 -16.06 5.00 11.76
CA PHE A 44 -15.16 5.97 12.40
C PHE A 44 -14.73 7.11 11.49
N GLU A 45 -14.81 6.94 10.17
CA GLU A 45 -14.48 7.99 9.21
C GLU A 45 -15.50 9.14 9.23
N THR A 46 -15.00 10.36 9.22
CA THR A 46 -15.83 11.54 8.99
C THR A 46 -16.15 11.70 7.49
N PRO A 47 -17.27 12.34 7.13
CA PRO A 47 -17.61 12.61 5.73
C PRO A 47 -16.51 13.35 4.96
N VAL A 48 -15.77 14.23 5.63
CA VAL A 48 -14.66 15.00 5.01
C VAL A 48 -13.48 14.09 4.67
N GLU A 49 -13.14 13.14 5.54
CA GLU A 49 -12.08 12.15 5.28
C GLU A 49 -12.46 11.23 4.13
N THR A 50 -13.71 10.75 4.08
CA THR A 50 -14.20 9.92 2.97
C THR A 50 -14.14 10.68 1.64
N VAL A 51 -14.58 11.94 1.59
CA VAL A 51 -14.49 12.77 0.37
C VAL A 51 -13.03 12.97 -0.06
N TRP A 52 -12.12 13.24 0.88
CA TRP A 52 -10.71 13.38 0.56
C TRP A 52 -10.10 12.09 0.01
N LYS A 53 -10.47 10.92 0.54
CA LYS A 53 -10.05 9.62 -0.02
C LYS A 53 -10.53 9.45 -1.45
N MET A 54 -11.76 9.85 -1.77
CA MET A 54 -12.29 9.82 -3.14
C MET A 54 -11.49 10.74 -4.07
N ILE A 55 -11.26 11.99 -3.66
CA ILE A 55 -10.47 12.97 -4.43
C ILE A 55 -9.04 12.46 -4.68
N MET A 56 -8.45 11.79 -3.68
CA MET A 56 -7.08 11.30 -3.75
C MET A 56 -6.94 9.93 -4.43
N SER A 57 -8.02 9.15 -4.51
CA SER A 57 -8.03 7.79 -5.08
C SER A 57 -7.39 7.61 -6.46
N PRO A 58 -7.46 8.56 -7.43
CA PRO A 58 -6.82 8.36 -8.73
C PRO A 58 -5.29 8.56 -8.73
N HIS A 59 -4.70 9.16 -7.68
CA HIS A 59 -3.29 9.53 -7.69
C HIS A 59 -2.35 8.31 -7.66
N ALA A 60 -2.61 7.37 -6.75
CA ALA A 60 -1.79 6.16 -6.66
C ALA A 60 -1.89 5.32 -7.93
N PRO A 61 -3.09 5.05 -8.50
CA PRO A 61 -3.15 4.24 -9.69
C PRO A 61 -2.47 4.86 -10.91
N SER A 62 -2.66 6.17 -11.10
CA SER A 62 -2.00 6.92 -12.17
C SER A 62 -0.47 6.86 -12.05
N ALA A 63 0.05 7.04 -10.82
CA ALA A 63 1.48 6.98 -10.55
C ALA A 63 2.07 5.59 -10.80
N LEU A 64 1.37 4.54 -10.36
CA LEU A 64 1.80 3.16 -10.55
C LEU A 64 1.87 2.79 -12.04
N MET A 65 0.85 3.17 -12.83
CA MET A 65 0.85 2.90 -14.28
C MET A 65 2.03 3.56 -15.00
N VAL A 66 2.35 4.82 -14.64
CA VAL A 66 3.52 5.53 -15.16
C VAL A 66 4.81 4.80 -14.81
N LEU A 67 4.99 4.41 -13.55
CA LEU A 67 6.19 3.68 -13.08
C LEU A 67 6.32 2.28 -13.68
N ILE A 68 5.21 1.58 -13.93
CA ILE A 68 5.17 0.30 -14.66
C ILE A 68 5.72 0.51 -16.08
N ARG A 69 5.19 1.49 -16.81
CA ARG A 69 5.60 1.77 -18.20
C ARG A 69 7.05 2.23 -18.31
N MET A 70 7.58 2.87 -17.27
CA MET A 70 8.98 3.28 -17.17
C MET A 70 9.94 2.16 -16.71
N GLY A 71 9.43 0.95 -16.45
CA GLY A 71 10.24 -0.18 -15.98
C GLY A 71 10.73 -0.08 -14.53
N VAL A 72 10.29 0.94 -13.78
CA VAL A 72 10.74 1.19 -12.40
C VAL A 72 10.24 0.10 -11.45
N VAL A 73 8.99 -0.33 -11.61
CA VAL A 73 8.39 -1.39 -10.75
C VAL A 73 9.14 -2.70 -10.91
N ALA A 74 9.37 -3.14 -12.16
CA ALA A 74 10.13 -4.35 -12.44
C ALA A 74 11.56 -4.24 -11.88
N LYS A 75 12.21 -3.09 -12.07
CA LYS A 75 13.57 -2.86 -11.58
C LYS A 75 13.67 -2.97 -10.06
N LEU A 76 12.72 -2.40 -9.32
CA LEU A 76 12.68 -2.48 -7.85
C LEU A 76 12.35 -3.89 -7.35
N ALA A 77 11.47 -4.62 -8.04
CA ALA A 77 11.16 -6.01 -7.68
C ALA A 77 12.36 -6.97 -7.88
N GLU A 78 13.22 -6.68 -8.85
CA GLU A 78 14.47 -7.42 -9.06
C GLU A 78 15.61 -6.98 -8.15
N ALA A 79 15.51 -5.78 -7.56
CA ALA A 79 16.57 -5.20 -6.76
C ALA A 79 16.71 -5.93 -5.41
N LYS A 80 17.93 -6.35 -5.08
CA LYS A 80 18.24 -6.98 -3.78
C LYS A 80 18.46 -5.98 -2.65
N GLN A 81 18.53 -4.70 -2.97
CA GLN A 81 18.84 -3.61 -2.05
C GLN A 81 18.00 -2.37 -2.44
N PRO A 82 17.70 -1.48 -1.48
CA PRO A 82 17.00 -0.23 -1.78
C PRO A 82 17.72 0.61 -2.84
N MET A 83 16.96 1.27 -3.71
CA MET A 83 17.47 2.10 -4.80
C MET A 83 17.10 3.57 -4.62
N LYS A 84 18.04 4.47 -4.91
CA LYS A 84 17.77 5.92 -4.86
C LYS A 84 16.93 6.36 -6.05
N ALA A 85 16.13 7.40 -5.87
CA ALA A 85 15.34 8.02 -6.92
C ALA A 85 16.19 8.42 -8.13
N LYS A 86 17.41 8.93 -7.87
CA LYS A 86 18.39 9.26 -8.90
C LYS A 86 18.79 8.05 -9.76
N ASP A 87 18.97 6.87 -9.15
CA ASP A 87 19.35 5.66 -9.88
C ASP A 87 18.17 5.13 -10.70
N LEU A 88 16.96 5.19 -10.14
CA LEU A 88 15.72 4.86 -10.85
C LEU A 88 15.44 5.81 -12.03
N ALA A 89 15.80 7.09 -11.89
CA ALA A 89 15.72 8.09 -12.95
C ALA A 89 16.65 7.73 -14.13
N ILE A 90 17.88 7.27 -13.84
CA ILE A 90 18.82 6.79 -14.88
C ILE A 90 18.24 5.58 -15.61
N VAL A 91 17.65 4.62 -14.89
CA VAL A 91 17.05 3.41 -15.49
C VAL A 91 15.85 3.74 -16.38
N SER A 92 15.00 4.66 -15.93
CA SER A 92 13.74 4.99 -16.60
C SER A 92 13.85 6.07 -17.67
N GLY A 93 14.91 6.87 -17.66
CA GLY A 93 15.04 8.08 -18.48
C GLY A 93 14.15 9.24 -18.01
N ALA A 94 13.43 9.10 -16.89
CA ALA A 94 12.61 10.16 -16.31
C ALA A 94 13.43 11.10 -15.43
N ALA A 95 12.87 12.29 -15.15
CA ALA A 95 13.46 13.20 -14.16
C ALA A 95 13.35 12.60 -12.74
N GLU A 96 14.41 12.75 -11.92
CA GLU A 96 14.42 12.29 -10.52
C GLU A 96 13.22 12.81 -9.72
N LEU A 97 12.88 14.10 -9.88
CA LEU A 97 11.74 14.70 -9.20
C LEU A 97 10.39 14.07 -9.59
N LEU A 98 10.27 13.56 -10.83
CA LEU A 98 9.08 12.84 -11.26
C LEU A 98 8.98 11.50 -10.52
N ILE A 99 10.08 10.74 -10.43
CA ILE A 99 10.13 9.48 -9.66
C ILE A 99 9.72 9.73 -8.22
N ILE A 100 10.31 10.72 -7.55
CA ILE A 100 9.98 11.06 -6.16
C ILE A 100 8.48 11.35 -6.01
N ARG A 101 7.90 12.14 -6.93
CA ARG A 101 6.47 12.49 -6.89
C ARG A 101 5.56 11.28 -7.11
N MET A 102 5.91 10.38 -8.02
CA MET A 102 5.13 9.17 -8.30
C MET A 102 5.24 8.16 -7.15
N MET A 103 6.38 8.09 -6.45
CA MET A 103 6.57 7.16 -5.32
C MET A 103 5.78 7.57 -4.08
N ARG A 104 5.57 8.87 -3.79
CA ARG A 104 4.86 9.34 -2.59
C ARG A 104 3.50 8.67 -2.32
N PRO A 105 2.52 8.67 -3.25
CA PRO A 105 1.24 8.03 -2.99
C PRO A 105 1.38 6.50 -2.87
N LEU A 106 2.37 5.89 -3.51
CA LEU A 106 2.61 4.45 -3.46
C LEU A 106 3.26 4.01 -2.15
N VAL A 107 4.16 4.83 -1.60
CA VAL A 107 4.73 4.63 -0.26
C VAL A 107 3.66 4.81 0.81
N ALA A 108 2.81 5.83 0.68
CA ALA A 108 1.70 6.04 1.62
C ALA A 108 0.70 4.87 1.67
N LEU A 109 0.54 4.13 0.56
CA LEU A 109 -0.30 2.94 0.47
C LEU A 109 0.47 1.63 0.74
N GLY A 110 1.76 1.70 1.07
CA GLY A 110 2.59 0.52 1.32
C GLY A 110 2.90 -0.34 0.09
N VAL A 111 2.67 0.17 -1.12
CA VAL A 111 3.07 -0.51 -2.37
C VAL A 111 4.60 -0.60 -2.44
N PHE A 112 5.29 0.46 -2.05
CA PHE A 112 6.74 0.51 -1.87
C PHE A 112 7.09 0.98 -0.45
N THR A 113 8.32 0.74 -0.02
CA THR A 113 8.83 1.29 1.24
C THR A 113 9.95 2.30 0.95
N GLU A 114 9.87 3.50 1.56
CA GLU A 114 10.95 4.48 1.58
C GLU A 114 11.82 4.21 2.82
N THR A 115 13.06 3.74 2.60
CA THR A 115 13.99 3.32 3.67
C THR A 115 14.85 4.47 4.17
N GLU A 116 15.13 5.43 3.30
CA GLU A 116 15.83 6.69 3.53
C GLU A 116 15.21 7.74 2.59
N PRO A 117 15.45 9.05 2.81
CA PRO A 117 14.96 10.07 1.90
C PRO A 117 15.27 9.74 0.43
N HIS A 118 14.21 9.55 -0.35
CA HIS A 118 14.23 9.26 -1.78
C HIS A 118 14.90 7.93 -2.13
N THR A 119 14.83 6.94 -1.23
CA THR A 119 15.41 5.61 -1.41
C THR A 119 14.36 4.53 -1.16
N TYR A 120 14.11 3.69 -2.16
CA TYR A 120 12.92 2.83 -2.20
C TYR A 120 13.27 1.36 -2.35
N THR A 121 12.46 0.49 -1.74
CA THR A 121 12.53 -0.96 -1.89
C THR A 121 11.15 -1.56 -2.18
N SER A 122 11.12 -2.75 -2.78
CA SER A 122 9.90 -3.52 -3.00
C SER A 122 9.26 -3.96 -1.68
N THR A 123 7.94 -4.14 -1.75
CA THR A 123 7.13 -4.88 -0.78
C THR A 123 6.49 -6.09 -1.49
N PRO A 124 5.87 -7.02 -0.74
CA PRO A 124 5.08 -8.10 -1.35
C PRO A 124 3.98 -7.60 -2.31
N ILE A 125 3.44 -6.40 -2.10
CA ILE A 125 2.45 -5.79 -3.00
C ILE A 125 3.09 -5.44 -4.35
N SER A 126 4.22 -4.73 -4.34
CA SER A 126 4.92 -4.39 -5.59
C SER A 126 5.47 -5.61 -6.32
N GLU A 127 5.85 -6.66 -5.60
CA GLU A 127 6.33 -7.91 -6.19
C GLU A 127 5.19 -8.68 -6.86
N VAL A 128 4.03 -8.79 -6.22
CA VAL A 128 2.90 -9.48 -6.83
C VAL A 128 2.38 -8.73 -8.06
N LEU A 129 2.53 -7.40 -8.11
CA LEU A 129 2.18 -6.56 -9.27
C LEU A 129 3.01 -6.87 -10.52
N THR A 130 4.19 -7.50 -10.42
CA THR A 130 4.97 -7.91 -11.60
C THR A 130 4.52 -9.26 -12.17
N THR A 131 3.58 -9.95 -11.51
CA THR A 131 3.04 -11.22 -12.02
C THR A 131 2.17 -10.97 -13.27
N PRO A 132 2.22 -11.84 -14.30
CA PRO A 132 1.54 -11.58 -15.56
C PRO A 132 0.03 -11.29 -15.45
N PRO A 133 -0.78 -11.99 -14.62
CA PRO A 133 -2.20 -11.72 -14.51
C PRO A 133 -2.51 -10.32 -13.95
N LEU A 134 -1.78 -9.90 -12.90
CA LEU A 134 -2.02 -8.61 -12.25
C LEU A 134 -1.45 -7.46 -13.09
N LEU A 135 -0.26 -7.63 -13.66
CA LEU A 135 0.33 -6.63 -14.55
C LEU A 135 -0.56 -6.39 -15.78
N GLY A 136 -1.03 -7.46 -16.42
CA GLY A 136 -1.91 -7.38 -17.58
C GLY A 136 -3.26 -6.73 -17.25
N GLY A 137 -3.86 -7.10 -16.12
CA GLY A 137 -5.09 -6.47 -15.64
C GLY A 137 -4.92 -4.97 -15.39
N TYR A 138 -3.79 -4.58 -14.78
CA TYR A 138 -3.50 -3.19 -14.48
C TYR A 138 -3.25 -2.33 -15.72
N GLN A 139 -2.64 -2.89 -16.76
CA GLN A 139 -2.34 -2.17 -17.99
C GLN A 139 -3.56 -2.02 -18.92
N PHE A 140 -4.58 -2.86 -18.74
CA PHE A 140 -5.81 -2.86 -19.54
C PHE A 140 -6.88 -1.91 -19.00
N MET A 141 -6.95 -1.71 -17.67
CA MET A 141 -7.88 -0.78 -17.01
C MET A 141 -7.48 0.69 -17.23
#